data_AF-A0A7J4QAW8-F1
#
_entry.id   AF-A0A7J4QAW8-F1
#
_cell.length_a   1.000
_cell.length_b   1.000
_cell.length_c   1.000
_cell.angle_alpha   90.00
_cell.angle_beta   90.00
_cell.angle_gamma   90.00
#
_symmetry.space_group_name_H-M   'P 1'
#
loop_
_entity.id
_entity.type
_entity.pdbx_description
1 polymer ?
#
loop_
_entity_poly.entity_id
_entity_poly.type
_entity_poly.pdbx_seq_one_letter_code
_entity_poly.pdbx_strand_id
1 'polypeptide(L)'
;MEWHASSTDNVLKELKAQKEGLTKDEAAFRLIKYGLNEIQEKDGVSKLRIFISQFRSPLVWILLAALIISVIAKESIDAIVIGVVLLLNSILGFAQEYKAEKAIASLRKMEAEKAEVIRNNEKRMIDAKELVPGDIIVIDEGDKIPADCRILEEYDLATIEAPLTGESGTVEKDAAAVRESAIVAERFSMLYKGTMAVRGRAIAVVAETGMGTEFGKIAGMLQEAE
;
A
#
# COMPACT_ATOMS: atom_id res chain seq x y z
N MET A 1 -15.34 8.36 -2.62
CA MET A 1 -15.56 9.79 -2.33
C MET A 1 -14.23 10.48 -2.57
N GLU A 2 -14.23 11.63 -3.23
CA GLU A 2 -12.99 12.39 -3.46
C GLU A 2 -12.66 13.21 -2.21
N TRP A 3 -11.89 12.62 -1.30
CA TRP A 3 -11.55 13.22 0.01
C TRP A 3 -10.90 14.60 -0.14
N HIS A 4 -10.03 14.77 -1.13
CA HIS A 4 -9.28 16.01 -1.39
C HIS A 4 -10.16 17.21 -1.79
N ALA A 5 -11.29 16.93 -2.44
CA ALA A 5 -12.21 17.95 -2.94
C ALA A 5 -13.36 18.26 -1.97
N SER A 6 -13.44 17.51 -0.87
CA SER A 6 -14.47 17.69 0.13
C SER A 6 -14.01 18.66 1.23
N SER A 7 -14.95 19.45 1.76
CA SER A 7 -14.71 20.28 2.94
C SER A 7 -14.43 19.39 4.16
N THR A 8 -13.66 19.92 5.10
CA THR A 8 -13.29 19.23 6.35
C THR A 8 -14.51 18.71 7.10
N ASP A 9 -15.57 19.50 7.18
CA ASP A 9 -16.81 19.14 7.88
C ASP A 9 -17.55 17.98 7.19
N ASN A 10 -17.57 17.96 5.85
CA ASN A 10 -18.17 16.86 5.10
C ASN A 10 -17.38 15.56 5.26
N VAL A 11 -16.05 15.65 5.26
CA VAL A 11 -15.18 14.48 5.48
C VAL A 11 -15.38 13.91 6.88
N LEU A 12 -15.39 14.75 7.92
CA LEU A 12 -15.68 14.31 9.29
C LEU A 12 -17.06 13.67 9.41
N LYS A 13 -18.07 14.26 8.76
CA LYS A 13 -19.44 13.72 8.75
C LYS A 13 -19.52 12.35 8.08
N GLU A 14 -18.91 12.18 6.92
CA GLU A 14 -18.90 10.92 6.17
C GLU A 14 -18.17 9.82 6.94
N LEU A 15 -16.99 10.14 7.48
CA LEU A 15 -16.20 9.22 8.30
C LEU A 15 -16.80 8.99 9.69
N LYS A 16 -17.90 9.67 10.04
CA LYS A 16 -18.50 9.68 11.39
C LYS A 16 -17.42 9.89 12.46
N ALA A 17 -16.57 10.87 12.22
CA ALA A 17 -15.44 11.24 13.06
C ALA A 17 -15.69 12.61 13.70
N GLN A 18 -14.96 12.90 14.79
CA GLN A 18 -15.05 14.13 15.54
C GLN A 18 -13.64 14.69 15.77
N LYS A 19 -13.50 16.00 15.93
CA LYS A 19 -12.17 16.64 16.13
C LYS A 19 -11.50 16.17 17.43
N GLU A 20 -12.29 15.78 18.41
CA GLU A 20 -11.87 15.22 19.70
C GLU A 20 -11.40 13.76 19.59
N GLY A 21 -11.44 13.18 18.39
CA GLY A 21 -10.98 11.83 18.11
C GLY A 21 -12.02 10.74 18.37
N LEU A 22 -11.70 9.51 17.96
CA LEU A 22 -12.55 8.35 18.17
C LEU A 22 -12.50 7.86 19.63
N THR A 23 -13.56 7.19 20.08
CA THR A 23 -13.50 6.43 21.33
C THR A 23 -12.65 5.17 21.14
N LYS A 24 -12.17 4.58 22.25
CA LYS A 24 -11.44 3.29 22.19
C LYS A 24 -12.29 2.19 21.56
N ASP A 25 -13.56 2.11 21.93
CA ASP A 25 -14.46 1.06 21.46
C ASP A 25 -14.79 1.21 19.97
N GLU A 26 -15.01 2.44 19.50
CA GLU A 26 -15.24 2.72 18.08
C GLU A 26 -13.99 2.41 17.25
N ALA A 27 -12.80 2.79 17.73
CA ALA A 27 -11.55 2.46 17.07
C ALA A 27 -11.33 0.94 16.98
N ALA A 28 -11.59 0.20 18.05
CA ALA A 28 -11.51 -1.27 18.05
C ALA A 28 -12.53 -1.91 17.11
N PHE A 29 -13.77 -1.41 17.08
CA PHE A 29 -14.80 -1.86 16.16
C PHE A 29 -14.41 -1.62 14.70
N ARG A 30 -13.89 -0.43 14.39
CA ARG A 30 -13.37 -0.11 13.05
C ARG A 30 -12.17 -0.96 12.68
N LEU A 31 -11.30 -1.29 13.63
CA LEU A 31 -10.14 -2.15 13.35
C LEU A 31 -10.57 -3.55 12.91
N ILE A 32 -11.63 -4.09 13.51
CA ILE A 32 -12.23 -5.37 13.09
C ILE A 32 -12.86 -5.23 11.69
N LYS A 33 -13.50 -4.09 11.41
CA LYS A 33 -14.22 -3.86 10.14
C LYS A 33 -13.29 -3.60 8.96
N TYR A 34 -12.26 -2.76 9.14
CA TYR A 34 -11.36 -2.29 8.07
C TYR A 34 -10.05 -3.07 8.02
N GLY A 35 -9.69 -3.77 9.10
CA GLY A 35 -8.42 -4.47 9.22
C GLY A 35 -7.26 -3.54 9.63
N LEU A 36 -6.06 -4.11 9.66
CA LEU A 36 -4.83 -3.37 9.97
C LEU A 36 -4.45 -2.41 8.84
N ASN A 37 -3.88 -1.26 9.20
CA ASN A 37 -3.27 -0.29 8.29
C ASN A 37 -1.90 -0.79 7.80
N GLU A 38 -1.89 -1.90 7.07
CA GLU A 38 -0.70 -2.46 6.45
C GLU A 38 -0.98 -2.84 5.00
N ILE A 39 0.07 -2.76 4.17
CA ILE A 39 0.02 -3.31 2.83
C ILE A 39 -0.03 -4.84 2.96
N GLN A 40 -1.14 -5.44 2.53
CA GLN A 40 -1.35 -6.88 2.62
C GLN A 40 -0.58 -7.60 1.50
N GLU A 41 0.09 -8.69 1.86
CA GLU A 41 0.61 -9.67 0.90
C GLU A 41 -0.51 -10.66 0.55
N LYS A 42 -0.74 -10.94 -0.74
CA LYS A 42 -1.32 -12.25 -1.12
C LYS A 42 -0.38 -13.30 -0.56
N ASP A 43 -0.90 -14.30 0.16
CA ASP A 43 -0.08 -15.07 1.12
C ASP A 43 1.32 -15.38 0.62
N GLY A 44 2.31 -15.07 1.47
CA GLY A 44 3.73 -15.15 1.17
C GLY A 44 4.09 -16.32 0.27
N VAL A 45 4.82 -16.02 -0.79
CA VAL A 45 5.10 -16.98 -1.84
C VAL A 45 6.16 -17.95 -1.31
N SER A 46 5.71 -19.05 -0.72
CA SER A 46 6.62 -20.15 -0.42
C SER A 46 7.32 -20.55 -1.72
N LYS A 47 8.63 -20.79 -1.69
CA LYS A 47 9.37 -21.34 -2.85
C LYS A 47 8.66 -22.56 -3.44
N LEU A 48 7.97 -23.32 -2.58
CA LEU A 48 7.12 -24.44 -2.97
C LEU A 48 5.85 -24.02 -3.72
N ARG A 49 5.22 -22.90 -3.34
CA ARG A 49 4.05 -22.32 -4.01
C ARG A 49 4.40 -21.79 -5.40
N ILE A 50 5.55 -21.12 -5.57
CA ILE A 50 6.07 -20.70 -6.89
C ILE A 50 6.30 -21.94 -7.77
N PHE A 51 6.91 -22.98 -7.21
CA PHE A 51 7.10 -24.22 -7.95
C PHE A 51 5.77 -24.87 -8.35
N ILE A 52 4.80 -24.94 -7.43
CA ILE A 52 3.46 -25.52 -7.68
C ILE A 52 2.63 -24.67 -8.64
N SER A 53 2.75 -23.33 -8.63
CA SER A 53 2.01 -22.46 -9.53
C SER A 53 2.40 -22.67 -11.00
N GLN A 54 3.65 -23.05 -11.28
CA GLN A 54 4.08 -23.45 -12.62
C GLN A 54 3.30 -24.67 -13.16
N PHE A 55 2.88 -25.59 -12.29
CA PHE A 55 2.03 -26.74 -12.66
C PHE A 55 0.55 -26.38 -12.83
N ARG A 56 0.14 -25.13 -12.67
CA ARG A 56 -1.24 -24.71 -13.01
C ARG A 56 -1.42 -24.41 -14.49
N SER A 57 -0.34 -24.17 -15.22
CA SER A 57 -0.39 -23.91 -16.65
C SER A 57 -0.65 -25.21 -17.44
N PRO A 58 -1.74 -25.33 -18.22
CA PRO A 58 -2.00 -26.49 -19.06
C PRO A 58 -0.85 -26.77 -20.05
N LEU A 59 -0.16 -25.71 -20.49
CA LEU A 59 1.00 -25.82 -21.39
C LEU A 59 2.17 -26.54 -20.72
N VAL A 60 2.39 -26.33 -19.42
CA VAL A 60 3.46 -27.02 -18.67
C VAL A 60 3.18 -28.51 -18.58
N TRP A 61 1.91 -28.91 -18.38
CA TRP A 61 1.51 -30.32 -18.43
C TRP A 61 1.73 -30.95 -19.80
N ILE A 62 1.43 -30.23 -20.88
CA ILE A 62 1.68 -30.70 -22.25
C ILE A 62 3.18 -30.90 -22.49
N LEU A 63 4.02 -29.94 -22.08
CA LEU A 63 5.47 -30.02 -22.23
C LEU A 63 6.07 -31.14 -21.36
N LEU A 64 5.59 -31.33 -20.13
CA LEU A 64 6.01 -32.44 -19.28
C LEU A 64 5.62 -33.80 -19.88
N ALA A 65 4.40 -33.92 -20.44
CA ALA A 65 3.99 -35.14 -21.13
C ALA A 65 4.85 -35.40 -22.37
N ALA A 66 5.13 -34.37 -23.17
CA ALA A 66 6.01 -34.46 -24.33
C ALA A 66 7.44 -34.88 -23.93
N LEU A 67 7.98 -34.31 -22.86
CA LEU A 67 9.28 -34.69 -22.30
C LEU A 67 9.33 -36.18 -21.92
N ILE A 68 8.31 -36.68 -21.21
CA ILE A 68 8.22 -38.09 -20.82
C ILE A 68 8.15 -38.99 -22.05
N ILE A 69 7.34 -38.63 -23.05
CA ILE A 69 7.22 -39.40 -24.30
C ILE A 69 8.56 -39.46 -25.04
N SER A 70 9.26 -38.32 -25.21
CA SER A 70 10.57 -38.29 -25.90
C SER A 70 11.63 -39.11 -25.15
N VAL A 71 11.63 -39.12 -23.82
CA VAL A 71 12.53 -39.96 -23.03
C VAL A 71 12.24 -41.45 -23.25
N ILE A 72 10.98 -41.85 -23.26
CA ILE A 72 10.57 -43.25 -23.54
C ILE A 72 10.93 -43.65 -24.97
N ALA A 73 10.75 -42.74 -25.93
CA ALA A 73 11.10 -42.92 -27.33
C ALA A 73 12.63 -42.94 -27.58
N LYS A 74 13.45 -42.66 -26.54
CA LYS A 74 14.91 -42.49 -26.62
C LYS A 74 15.36 -41.36 -27.55
N GLU A 75 14.48 -40.40 -27.81
CA GLU A 75 14.75 -39.18 -28.58
C GLU A 75 15.47 -38.17 -27.69
N SER A 76 16.78 -38.38 -27.55
CA SER A 76 17.60 -37.63 -26.59
C SER A 76 17.67 -36.14 -26.91
N ILE A 77 17.65 -35.76 -28.19
CA ILE A 77 17.70 -34.36 -28.62
C ILE A 77 16.41 -33.63 -28.21
N ASP A 78 15.25 -34.18 -28.53
CA ASP A 78 13.96 -33.54 -28.23
C ASP A 78 13.72 -33.43 -26.73
N ALA A 79 14.06 -34.47 -25.96
CA ALA A 79 13.99 -34.44 -24.51
C ALA A 79 14.90 -33.33 -23.91
N ILE A 80 16.11 -33.15 -24.44
CA ILE A 80 17.02 -32.08 -23.99
C ILE A 80 16.43 -30.70 -24.32
N VAL A 81 15.91 -30.50 -25.53
CA VAL A 81 15.33 -29.21 -25.95
C VAL A 81 14.14 -28.84 -25.06
N ILE A 82 13.20 -29.76 -24.84
CA ILE A 82 12.04 -29.53 -23.97
C ILE A 82 12.49 -29.26 -22.53
N GLY A 83 13.47 -30.01 -22.03
CA GLY A 83 14.03 -29.81 -20.70
C GLY A 83 14.65 -28.42 -20.51
N VAL A 84 15.40 -27.94 -21.50
CA VAL A 84 15.99 -26.59 -21.49
C VAL A 84 14.90 -25.52 -21.49
N VAL A 85 13.84 -25.67 -22.29
CA VAL A 85 12.72 -24.72 -22.31
C VAL A 85 12.01 -24.66 -20.96
N LEU A 86 11.73 -25.80 -20.35
CA LEU A 86 11.13 -25.86 -19.01
C LEU A 86 12.03 -25.23 -17.95
N LEU A 87 13.34 -25.46 -18.02
CA LEU A 87 14.30 -24.86 -17.10
C LEU A 87 14.34 -23.34 -17.25
N LEU A 88 14.41 -22.83 -18.49
CA LEU A 88 14.39 -21.40 -18.76
C LEU A 88 13.11 -20.74 -18.27
N ASN A 89 11.94 -21.32 -18.55
CA ASN A 89 10.66 -20.81 -18.04
C ASN A 89 10.63 -20.78 -16.51
N SER A 90 11.17 -21.80 -15.85
CA SER A 90 11.23 -21.85 -14.39
C SER A 90 12.13 -20.75 -13.81
N ILE A 91 13.28 -20.50 -14.42
CA ILE A 91 14.22 -19.44 -14.00
C ILE A 91 13.60 -18.06 -14.22
N LEU A 92 13.00 -17.82 -15.39
CA LEU A 92 12.35 -16.55 -15.71
C LEU A 92 11.18 -16.27 -14.78
N GLY A 93 10.33 -17.26 -14.54
CA GLY A 93 9.21 -17.15 -13.59
C GLY A 93 9.69 -16.86 -12.16
N PHE A 94 10.72 -17.57 -11.69
CA PHE A 94 11.30 -17.30 -10.37
C PHE A 94 11.90 -15.89 -10.26
N ALA A 95 12.58 -15.41 -11.31
CA ALA A 95 13.18 -14.07 -11.32
C ALA A 95 12.12 -12.95 -11.36
N GLN A 96 11.01 -13.16 -12.08
CA GLN A 96 9.87 -12.24 -12.11
C GLN A 96 9.24 -12.11 -10.72
N GLU A 97 8.90 -13.24 -10.10
CA GLU A 97 8.28 -13.28 -8.77
C GLU A 97 9.19 -12.67 -7.69
N TYR A 98 10.49 -13.03 -7.70
CA TYR A 98 11.45 -12.51 -6.73
C TYR A 98 11.59 -10.98 -6.81
N LYS A 99 11.47 -10.43 -8.03
CA LYS A 99 11.53 -8.99 -8.23
C LYS A 99 10.29 -8.29 -7.65
N ALA A 100 9.11 -8.90 -7.77
CA ALA A 100 7.87 -8.36 -7.21
C ALA A 100 7.86 -8.41 -5.68
N GLU A 101 8.25 -9.53 -5.07
CA GLU A 101 8.40 -9.63 -3.61
C GLU A 101 9.34 -8.54 -3.07
N LYS A 102 10.47 -8.31 -3.74
CA LYS A 102 11.43 -7.27 -3.33
C LYS A 102 10.84 -5.86 -3.46
N ALA A 103 10.00 -5.61 -4.46
CA ALA A 103 9.31 -4.34 -4.62
C ALA A 103 8.33 -4.10 -3.46
N ILE A 104 7.47 -5.08 -3.14
CA ILE A 104 6.53 -5.00 -2.02
C ILE A 104 7.26 -4.80 -0.69
N ALA A 105 8.34 -5.55 -0.45
CA ALA A 105 9.15 -5.41 0.76
C ALA A 105 9.77 -4.01 0.91
N SER A 106 10.11 -3.35 -0.20
CA SER A 106 10.62 -1.97 -0.17
C SER A 106 9.55 -0.96 0.21
N LEU A 107 8.29 -1.15 -0.23
CA LEU A 107 7.16 -0.31 0.16
C LEU A 107 6.88 -0.42 1.66
N ARG A 108 7.00 -1.61 2.25
CA ARG A 108 6.81 -1.82 3.70
C ARG A 108 7.82 -1.04 4.56
N LYS A 109 9.07 -0.88 4.08
CA LYS A 109 10.08 -0.07 4.80
C LYS A 109 9.75 1.43 4.83
N MET A 110 8.82 1.88 3.99
CA MET A 110 8.34 3.25 3.98
C MET A 110 7.23 3.49 5.01
N GLU A 111 6.63 2.43 5.60
CA GLU A 111 5.59 2.58 6.62
C GLU A 111 6.13 3.26 7.89
N ALA A 112 5.29 4.10 8.51
CA ALA A 112 5.54 4.61 9.85
C ALA A 112 5.33 3.49 10.87
N GLU A 113 6.15 3.44 11.93
CA GLU A 113 6.00 2.44 12.99
C GLU A 113 4.97 2.86 14.05
N LYS A 114 4.91 4.17 14.34
CA LYS A 114 4.04 4.76 15.35
C LYS A 114 3.34 6.00 14.80
N ALA A 115 2.20 6.34 15.38
CA ALA A 115 1.45 7.55 15.07
C ALA A 115 0.92 8.20 16.35
N GLU A 116 0.98 9.53 16.43
CA GLU A 116 0.27 10.29 17.47
C GLU A 116 -1.19 10.46 17.04
N VAL A 117 -2.12 9.95 17.85
CA VAL A 117 -3.56 10.03 17.60
C VAL A 117 -4.28 10.72 18.74
N ILE A 118 -5.39 11.38 18.43
CA ILE A 118 -6.36 11.85 19.40
C ILE A 118 -7.45 10.78 19.49
N ARG A 119 -7.57 10.14 20.65
CA ARG A 119 -8.65 9.19 20.94
C ARG A 119 -9.15 9.42 22.37
N ASN A 120 -10.46 9.47 22.57
CA ASN A 120 -11.12 9.89 23.83
C ASN A 120 -10.63 11.27 24.30
N ASN A 121 -10.49 12.23 23.38
CA ASN A 121 -10.04 13.59 23.67
C ASN A 121 -8.64 13.70 24.30
N GLU A 122 -7.81 12.67 24.13
CA GLU A 122 -6.43 12.62 24.62
C GLU A 122 -5.48 12.20 23.49
N LYS A 123 -4.35 12.89 23.42
CA LYS A 123 -3.22 12.49 22.57
C LYS A 123 -2.56 11.23 23.11
N ARG A 124 -2.26 10.29 22.23
CA ARG A 124 -1.57 9.03 22.56
C ARG A 124 -0.77 8.52 21.36
N MET A 125 0.37 7.90 21.66
CA MET A 125 1.12 7.15 20.65
C MET A 125 0.54 5.74 20.54
N ILE A 126 0.21 5.33 19.32
CA ILE A 126 -0.22 3.95 19.01
C ILE A 126 0.66 3.34 17.92
N ASP A 127 0.52 2.04 17.69
CA ASP A 127 1.05 1.42 16.49
C ASP A 127 0.35 1.97 15.25
N ALA A 128 1.13 2.38 14.24
CA ALA A 128 0.55 2.94 13.02
C ALA A 128 -0.31 1.92 12.27
N LYS A 129 -0.08 0.61 12.48
CA LYS A 129 -0.91 -0.46 11.93
C LYS A 129 -2.31 -0.55 12.54
N GLU A 130 -2.51 0.05 13.71
CA GLU A 130 -3.82 0.08 14.40
C GLU A 130 -4.64 1.33 14.04
N LEU A 131 -4.16 2.16 13.12
CA LEU A 131 -4.93 3.28 12.58
C LEU A 131 -6.12 2.77 11.77
N VAL A 132 -7.23 3.48 11.89
CA VAL A 132 -8.47 3.19 11.18
C VAL A 132 -9.03 4.47 10.54
N PRO A 133 -9.84 4.36 9.48
CA PRO A 133 -10.52 5.51 8.90
C PRO A 133 -11.32 6.27 9.95
N GLY A 134 -11.15 7.59 9.99
CA GLY A 134 -11.76 8.51 10.95
C GLY A 134 -10.94 8.78 12.22
N ASP A 135 -9.79 8.12 12.42
CA ASP A 135 -8.85 8.56 13.46
C ASP A 135 -8.38 9.99 13.19
N ILE A 136 -8.21 10.77 14.25
CA ILE A 136 -7.58 12.09 14.17
C ILE A 136 -6.13 11.91 14.57
N ILE A 137 -5.22 12.33 13.70
CA ILE A 137 -3.78 12.22 13.89
C ILE A 137 -3.14 13.59 13.95
N VAL A 138 -2.03 13.66 14.67
CA VAL A 138 -1.17 14.83 14.72
C VAL A 138 0.12 14.48 13.98
N ILE A 139 0.53 15.37 13.10
CA ILE A 139 1.75 15.26 12.31
C ILE A 139 2.65 16.41 12.68
N ASP A 140 3.89 16.10 13.04
CA ASP A 140 4.95 17.05 13.31
C ASP A 140 6.06 16.97 12.25
N GLU A 141 6.92 17.99 12.23
CA GLU A 141 8.11 17.99 11.38
C GLU A 141 8.99 16.76 11.65
N GLY A 142 9.39 16.08 10.58
CA GLY A 142 10.16 14.84 10.62
C GLY A 142 9.31 13.58 10.66
N ASP A 143 8.00 13.67 10.87
CA ASP A 143 7.13 12.50 10.91
C ASP A 143 6.93 11.91 9.52
N LYS A 144 6.97 10.57 9.48
CA LYS A 144 6.43 9.82 8.34
C LYS A 144 4.91 9.81 8.43
N ILE A 145 4.27 10.05 7.30
CA ILE A 145 2.81 10.00 7.22
C ILE A 145 2.35 8.53 7.29
N PRO A 146 1.51 8.14 8.27
CA PRO A 146 1.24 6.73 8.56
C PRO A 146 0.10 6.12 7.71
N ALA A 147 -0.77 6.96 7.16
CA ALA A 147 -1.95 6.59 6.36
C ALA A 147 -2.32 7.75 5.42
N ASP A 148 -3.25 7.52 4.49
CA ASP A 148 -3.74 8.62 3.65
C ASP A 148 -4.75 9.44 4.45
N CYS A 149 -4.47 10.74 4.60
CA CYS A 149 -5.19 11.60 5.52
C CYS A 149 -5.68 12.88 4.84
N ARG A 150 -6.85 13.34 5.26
CA ARG A 150 -7.36 14.66 4.91
C ARG A 150 -6.93 15.66 5.98
N ILE A 151 -6.25 16.73 5.57
CA ILE A 151 -5.81 17.80 6.48
C ILE A 151 -7.04 18.53 7.03
N LEU A 152 -7.12 18.67 8.34
CA LEU A 152 -8.15 19.47 9.00
C LEU A 152 -7.63 20.87 9.33
N GLU A 153 -6.41 20.93 9.87
CA GLU A 153 -5.73 22.15 10.29
C GLU A 153 -4.23 21.98 10.01
N GLU A 154 -3.55 23.03 9.55
CA GLU A 154 -2.12 23.02 9.29
C GLU A 154 -1.46 24.32 9.75
N TYR A 155 -0.16 24.25 10.00
CA TYR A 155 0.70 25.38 10.34
C TYR A 155 2.03 25.26 9.59
N ASP A 156 2.16 25.96 8.46
CA ASP A 156 3.33 25.96 7.56
C ASP A 156 3.78 24.54 7.17
N LEU A 157 2.80 23.68 6.88
CA LEU A 157 3.04 22.29 6.58
C LEU A 157 3.62 22.09 5.17
N ALA A 158 4.71 21.33 5.09
CA ALA A 158 5.24 20.89 3.82
C ALA A 158 5.71 19.43 3.88
N THR A 159 5.53 18.69 2.78
CA THR A 159 5.88 17.27 2.68
C THR A 159 6.87 17.01 1.54
N ILE A 160 7.60 15.89 1.62
CA ILE A 160 8.30 15.30 0.48
C ILE A 160 7.52 14.07 0.03
N GLU A 161 7.10 14.08 -1.23
CA GLU A 161 6.22 13.06 -1.81
C GLU A 161 6.90 12.22 -2.90
N ALA A 162 8.23 12.33 -3.03
CA ALA A 162 9.05 11.55 -3.95
C ALA A 162 8.76 10.04 -3.95
N PRO A 163 8.46 9.39 -2.80
CA PRO A 163 8.08 7.98 -2.80
C PRO A 163 6.83 7.66 -3.64
N LEU A 164 5.89 8.60 -3.77
CA LEU A 164 4.62 8.42 -4.47
C LEU A 164 4.63 9.04 -5.88
N THR A 165 5.19 10.23 -6.02
CA THR A 165 5.15 11.01 -7.27
C THR A 165 6.43 10.89 -8.10
N GLY A 166 7.53 10.47 -7.48
CA GLY A 166 8.86 10.50 -8.09
C GLY A 166 9.53 11.89 -8.09
N GLU A 167 8.84 12.93 -7.63
CA GLU A 167 9.35 14.30 -7.59
C GLU A 167 10.02 14.59 -6.25
N SER A 168 11.28 15.04 -6.28
CA SER A 168 12.08 15.30 -5.07
C SER A 168 11.81 16.66 -4.42
N GLY A 169 10.88 17.45 -4.98
CA GLY A 169 10.52 18.75 -4.46
C GLY A 169 9.72 18.67 -3.15
N THR A 170 9.81 19.74 -2.36
CA THR A 170 8.91 19.96 -1.23
C THR A 170 7.57 20.46 -1.75
N VAL A 171 6.48 19.90 -1.22
CA VAL A 171 5.09 20.25 -1.58
C VAL A 171 4.45 20.94 -0.38
N GLU A 172 4.00 22.18 -0.58
CA GLU A 172 3.23 22.92 0.43
C GLU A 172 1.80 22.36 0.52
N LYS A 173 1.28 22.32 1.75
CA LYS A 173 0.00 21.70 2.06
C LYS A 173 -0.95 22.72 2.67
N ASP A 174 -2.24 22.53 2.43
CA ASP A 174 -3.29 23.45 2.89
C ASP A 174 -4.54 22.65 3.29
N ALA A 175 -5.27 23.08 4.32
CA ALA A 175 -6.51 22.43 4.71
C ALA A 175 -7.66 22.65 3.70
N ALA A 176 -7.58 23.65 2.82
CA ALA A 176 -8.59 23.99 1.84
C ALA A 176 -8.83 22.85 0.83
N ALA A 177 -10.09 22.63 0.47
CA ALA A 177 -10.44 21.64 -0.56
C ALA A 177 -9.89 22.08 -1.92
N VAL A 178 -9.45 21.11 -2.73
CA VAL A 178 -8.98 21.35 -4.10
C VAL A 178 -10.01 20.86 -5.13
N ARG A 179 -9.74 21.08 -6.42
CA ARG A 179 -10.63 20.61 -7.50
C ARG A 179 -10.77 19.09 -7.51
N GLU A 180 -11.97 18.59 -7.81
CA GLU A 180 -12.23 17.14 -7.93
C GLU A 180 -11.31 16.46 -8.95
N SER A 181 -11.04 17.14 -10.07
CA SER A 181 -10.15 16.69 -11.14
C SER A 181 -8.64 16.80 -10.85
N ALA A 182 -8.26 17.09 -9.59
CA ALA A 182 -6.86 17.18 -9.20
C ALA A 182 -6.17 15.81 -9.28
N ILE A 183 -5.03 15.77 -9.95
CA ILE A 183 -4.11 14.63 -9.91
C ILE A 183 -3.45 14.56 -8.52
N VAL A 184 -2.89 13.40 -8.16
CA VAL A 184 -2.29 13.15 -6.84
C VAL A 184 -1.32 14.26 -6.41
N ALA A 185 -0.44 14.72 -7.31
CA ALA A 185 0.53 15.78 -7.03
C ALA A 185 -0.10 17.16 -6.73
N GLU A 186 -1.35 17.40 -7.13
CA GLU A 186 -2.07 18.66 -6.89
C GLU A 186 -3.05 18.57 -5.69
N ARG A 187 -3.14 17.41 -5.05
CA ARG A 187 -4.03 17.20 -3.89
C ARG A 187 -3.35 17.71 -2.61
N PHE A 188 -3.10 19.01 -2.56
CA PHE A 188 -2.44 19.71 -1.43
C PHE A 188 -3.19 19.57 -0.11
N SER A 189 -4.47 19.19 -0.18
CA SER A 189 -5.36 18.98 0.95
C SER A 189 -5.24 17.61 1.62
N MET A 190 -4.37 16.76 1.07
CA MET A 190 -4.13 15.40 1.50
C MET A 190 -2.67 15.18 1.93
N LEU A 191 -2.50 14.25 2.85
CA LEU A 191 -1.23 13.64 3.24
C LEU A 191 -1.27 12.16 2.83
N TYR A 192 -0.15 11.64 2.35
CA TYR A 192 -0.08 10.29 1.79
C TYR A 192 0.82 9.37 2.59
N LYS A 193 0.37 8.13 2.85
CA LYS A 193 1.14 7.09 3.55
C LYS A 193 2.55 6.99 2.97
N GLY A 194 3.58 6.84 3.80
CA GLY A 194 4.96 6.63 3.34
C GLY A 194 5.68 7.87 2.80
N THR A 195 5.00 9.02 2.71
CA THR A 195 5.64 10.34 2.55
C THR A 195 6.10 10.88 3.92
N MET A 196 6.76 12.03 3.93
CA MET A 196 7.31 12.62 5.16
C MET A 196 6.99 14.11 5.25
N ALA A 197 6.56 14.55 6.43
CA ALA A 197 6.49 15.96 6.78
C ALA A 197 7.91 16.49 7.01
N VAL A 198 8.28 17.52 6.27
CA VAL A 198 9.62 18.13 6.35
C VAL A 198 9.62 19.50 6.98
N ARG A 199 8.44 20.08 7.19
CA ARG A 199 8.25 21.36 7.86
C ARG A 199 6.83 21.45 8.41
N GLY A 200 6.69 22.14 9.53
CA GLY A 200 5.39 22.53 10.08
C GLY A 200 4.68 21.41 10.85
N ARG A 201 3.40 21.64 11.11
CA ARG A 201 2.53 20.73 11.88
C ARG A 201 1.14 20.64 11.25
N ALA A 202 0.49 19.51 11.40
CA ALA A 202 -0.92 19.36 11.01
C ALA A 202 -1.74 18.50 11.98
N ILE A 203 -3.04 18.76 11.98
CA ILE A 203 -4.08 17.85 12.47
C ILE A 203 -4.81 17.33 11.24
N ALA A 204 -4.90 16.02 11.10
CA ALA A 204 -5.51 15.38 9.95
C ALA A 204 -6.43 14.23 10.38
N VAL A 205 -7.44 13.93 9.57
CA VAL A 205 -8.28 12.75 9.73
C VAL A 205 -7.83 11.66 8.77
N VAL A 206 -7.68 10.43 9.25
CA VAL A 206 -7.36 9.26 8.42
C VAL A 206 -8.53 9.02 7.47
N ALA A 207 -8.29 9.11 6.17
CA ALA A 207 -9.29 8.88 5.14
C ALA A 207 -9.26 7.43 4.67
N GLU A 208 -8.07 6.89 4.40
CA GLU A 208 -7.87 5.53 3.91
C GLU A 208 -6.71 4.85 4.65
N THR A 209 -6.79 3.52 4.78
CA THR A 209 -5.78 2.70 5.46
C THR A 209 -5.45 1.45 4.65
N GLY A 210 -4.28 0.87 4.89
CA GLY A 210 -3.84 -0.38 4.27
C GLY A 210 -3.93 -0.33 2.73
N MET A 211 -4.60 -1.33 2.13
CA MET A 211 -4.79 -1.44 0.68
C MET A 211 -5.66 -0.33 0.06
N GLY A 212 -6.41 0.44 0.86
CA GLY A 212 -7.22 1.58 0.38
C GLY A 212 -6.40 2.84 0.10
N THR A 213 -5.18 2.95 0.65
CA THR A 213 -4.28 4.09 0.40
C THR A 213 -3.76 4.11 -1.04
N GLU A 214 -3.23 5.24 -1.52
CA GLU A 214 -2.60 5.31 -2.85
C GLU A 214 -1.45 4.32 -3.00
N PHE A 215 -0.62 4.16 -1.95
CA PHE A 215 0.40 3.10 -1.92
C PHE A 215 -0.20 1.69 -1.91
N GLY A 216 -1.29 1.49 -1.18
CA GLY A 216 -2.04 0.25 -1.17
C GLY A 216 -2.59 -0.13 -2.54
N LYS A 217 -3.14 0.84 -3.27
CA LYS A 217 -3.62 0.67 -4.65
C LYS A 217 -2.48 0.32 -5.60
N ILE A 218 -1.34 1.01 -5.51
CA ILE A 218 -0.14 0.68 -6.30
C ILE A 218 0.34 -0.75 -6.00
N ALA A 219 0.39 -1.14 -4.72
CA ALA A 219 0.73 -2.49 -4.33
C ALA A 219 -0.27 -3.53 -4.88
N GLY A 220 -1.58 -3.23 -4.85
CA GLY A 220 -2.61 -4.09 -5.41
C GLY A 220 -2.47 -4.27 -6.93
N MET A 221 -2.23 -3.18 -7.67
CA MET A 221 -1.99 -3.26 -9.12
C MET A 221 -0.75 -4.09 -9.46
N LEU A 222 0.32 -3.98 -8.66
CA LEU A 222 1.51 -4.81 -8.82
C LEU A 222 1.21 -6.29 -8.58
N GLN A 223 0.32 -6.61 -7.64
CA GLN A 223 -0.11 -7.99 -7.34
C GLN A 223 -1.15 -8.57 -8.31
N GLU A 224 -1.81 -7.74 -9.13
CA GLU A 224 -2.79 -8.16 -10.15
C GLU A 224 -2.17 -8.27 -11.54
N ALA A 225 -1.07 -7.56 -11.80
CA ALA A 225 -0.30 -7.67 -13.03
C ALA A 225 0.51 -8.98 -13.14
N GLU A 226 0.46 -9.83 -12.11
CA GLU A 226 1.03 -11.20 -12.04
C GLU A 226 -0.06 -12.27 -12.27
#